data_AF-A0A5C2HJW4-F1
#
_entry.id   AF-A0A5C2HJW4-F1
#
_cell.length_a   1.000
_cell.length_b   1.000
_cell.length_c   1.000
_cell.angle_alpha   90.00
_cell.angle_beta   90.00
_cell.angle_gamma   90.00
#
_symmetry.space_group_name_H-M   'P 1'
#
loop_
_entity.id
_entity.type
_entity.pdbx_description
1 polymer ?
#
loop_
_entity_poly.entity_id
_entity_poly.type
_entity_poly.pdbx_seq_one_letter_code
_entity_poly.pdbx_strand_id
1 'polypeptide(L)'
;MPADMKLTQGAAYRDWLASVKSRIHAARMKIALSANSELITLYYELGARISERESTARWGTGFIDAFSRDLKASFPDVGGFSAKNLRYCRAFFRFYCDPAIWQQAVAKLNSEPWVGVEAELAQRIAQIPWGHHIQIFSKCSGLVEAVFLTELSTGLG
;
A
#
# COMPACT_ATOMS: atom_id res chain seq x y z
N MET A 1 14.48 41.94 -30.65
CA MET A 1 13.84 40.73 -30.08
C MET A 1 14.91 39.67 -29.94
N PRO A 2 15.26 39.22 -28.74
CA PRO A 2 16.42 38.35 -28.54
C PRO A 2 16.17 36.95 -29.14
N ALA A 3 17.23 36.30 -29.62
CA ALA A 3 17.20 35.12 -30.51
C ALA A 3 16.71 33.82 -29.81
N ASP A 4 16.89 33.75 -28.50
CA ASP A 4 16.36 32.76 -27.55
C ASP A 4 14.83 32.67 -27.55
N MET A 5 14.12 33.79 -27.72
CA MET A 5 12.66 33.82 -27.73
C MET A 5 12.05 33.25 -29.02
N LYS A 6 12.81 33.17 -30.13
CA LYS A 6 12.35 32.52 -31.38
C LYS A 6 12.48 30.99 -31.32
N LEU A 7 13.50 30.47 -30.62
CA LEU A 7 13.74 29.03 -30.49
C LEU A 7 12.64 28.35 -29.66
N THR A 8 12.19 28.99 -28.58
CA THR A 8 11.16 28.45 -27.68
C THR A 8 9.72 28.55 -28.24
N GLN A 9 9.53 29.33 -29.30
CA GLN A 9 8.25 29.49 -30.01
C GLN A 9 8.13 28.63 -31.28
N GLY A 10 9.16 27.87 -31.63
CA GLY A 10 9.10 26.91 -32.74
C GLY A 10 8.23 25.69 -32.40
N ALA A 11 7.51 25.16 -33.39
CA ALA A 11 6.73 23.92 -33.23
C ALA A 11 7.61 22.76 -32.73
N ALA A 12 8.81 22.60 -33.32
CA ALA A 12 9.77 21.58 -32.91
C ALA A 12 10.18 21.65 -31.43
N TYR A 13 10.36 22.86 -30.88
CA TYR A 13 10.67 23.01 -29.45
C TYR A 13 9.47 22.66 -28.56
N ARG A 14 8.25 23.08 -28.95
CA ARG A 14 7.03 22.73 -28.20
C ARG A 14 6.78 21.23 -28.20
N ASP A 15 6.99 20.56 -29.32
CA ASP A 15 6.83 19.10 -29.44
C ASP A 15 7.88 18.36 -28.61
N TRP A 16 9.14 18.81 -28.68
CA TRP A 16 10.21 18.29 -27.82
C TRP A 16 9.88 18.50 -26.33
N LEU A 17 9.46 19.70 -25.93
CA LEU A 17 9.08 20.00 -24.54
C LEU A 17 7.88 19.14 -24.08
N ALA A 18 6.88 18.93 -24.93
CA ALA A 18 5.74 18.08 -24.65
C ALA A 18 6.18 16.61 -24.43
N SER A 19 7.10 16.11 -25.26
CA SER A 19 7.64 14.75 -25.09
C SER A 19 8.43 14.60 -23.78
N VAL A 20 9.23 15.61 -23.40
CA VAL A 20 9.97 15.62 -22.12
C VAL A 20 8.99 15.64 -20.94
N LYS A 21 7.97 16.50 -20.99
CA LYS A 21 6.92 16.54 -19.95
C LYS A 21 6.22 15.19 -19.81
N SER A 22 5.82 14.58 -20.92
CA SER A 22 5.20 13.25 -20.93
C SER A 22 6.10 12.20 -20.26
N ARG A 23 7.40 12.19 -20.60
CA ARG A 23 8.37 11.28 -19.97
C ARG A 23 8.52 11.51 -18.47
N ILE A 24 8.52 12.77 -18.02
CA ILE A 24 8.55 13.12 -16.59
C ILE A 24 7.29 12.62 -15.88
N HIS A 25 6.11 12.82 -16.46
CA HIS A 25 4.85 12.33 -15.89
C HIS A 25 4.86 10.80 -15.76
N ALA A 26 5.26 10.08 -16.81
CA ALA A 26 5.37 8.63 -16.79
C ALA A 26 6.37 8.12 -15.72
N ALA A 27 7.53 8.77 -15.61
CA ALA A 27 8.53 8.43 -14.59
C ALA A 27 7.98 8.63 -13.17
N ARG A 28 7.27 9.74 -12.92
CA ARG A 28 6.65 10.02 -11.62
C ARG A 28 5.56 9.00 -11.27
N MET A 29 4.72 8.61 -12.22
CA MET A 29 3.73 7.55 -12.01
C MET A 29 4.38 6.22 -11.66
N LYS A 30 5.44 5.83 -12.37
CA LYS A 30 6.17 4.59 -12.07
C LYS A 30 6.74 4.59 -10.65
N ILE A 31 7.34 5.71 -10.23
CA ILE A 31 7.86 5.86 -8.87
C ILE A 31 6.72 5.74 -7.86
N ALA A 32 5.60 6.43 -8.09
CA ALA A 32 4.44 6.39 -7.19
C ALA A 32 3.84 4.98 -7.05
N LEU A 33 3.68 4.24 -8.16
CA LEU A 33 3.17 2.86 -8.13
C LEU A 33 4.13 1.92 -7.39
N SER A 34 5.44 2.06 -7.62
CA SER A 34 6.45 1.28 -6.90
C SER A 34 6.40 1.57 -5.41
N ALA A 35 6.35 2.84 -5.00
CA ALA A 35 6.27 3.22 -3.59
C ALA A 35 4.96 2.75 -2.94
N ASN A 36 3.84 2.80 -3.66
CA ASN A 36 2.56 2.27 -3.18
C ASN A 36 2.66 0.76 -2.92
N SER A 37 3.18 0.00 -3.88
CA SER A 37 3.35 -1.45 -3.76
C SER A 37 4.16 -1.84 -2.53
N GLU A 38 5.28 -1.15 -2.28
CA GLU A 38 6.11 -1.36 -1.09
C GLU A 38 5.38 -1.00 0.20
N LEU A 39 4.65 0.13 0.21
CA LEU A 39 3.89 0.56 1.38
C LEU A 39 2.78 -0.42 1.74
N ILE A 40 2.02 -0.88 0.73
CA ILE A 40 0.93 -1.84 0.93
C ILE A 40 1.49 -3.17 1.44
N THR A 41 2.61 -3.62 0.87
CA THR A 41 3.30 -4.84 1.33
C THR A 41 3.74 -4.71 2.79
N LEU A 42 4.40 -3.61 3.15
CA LEU A 42 4.78 -3.33 4.55
C LEU A 42 3.58 -3.35 5.49
N TYR A 43 2.46 -2.74 5.10
CA TYR A 43 1.25 -2.72 5.92
C TYR A 43 0.62 -4.10 6.08
N TYR A 44 0.70 -4.96 5.05
CA TYR A 44 0.30 -6.35 5.14
C TYR A 44 1.14 -7.10 6.20
N GLU A 45 2.46 -6.99 6.10
CA GLU A 45 3.41 -7.62 7.03
C GLU A 45 3.24 -7.13 8.48
N LEU A 46 3.03 -5.83 8.68
CA LEU A 46 2.74 -5.28 10.01
C LEU A 46 1.45 -5.87 10.58
N GLY A 47 0.42 -6.04 9.75
CA GLY A 47 -0.83 -6.68 10.15
C GLY A 47 -0.66 -8.13 10.59
N ALA A 48 0.18 -8.88 9.86
CA ALA A 48 0.57 -10.24 10.19
C ALA A 48 1.28 -10.31 11.55
N ARG A 49 2.33 -9.49 11.73
CA ARG A 49 3.12 -9.43 12.98
C ARG A 49 2.29 -9.01 14.19
N ILE A 50 1.39 -8.04 14.02
CA ILE A 50 0.45 -7.63 15.08
C ILE A 50 -0.47 -8.80 15.44
N SER A 51 -1.03 -9.49 14.44
CA SER A 51 -1.95 -10.62 14.67
C SER A 51 -1.28 -11.78 15.40
N GLU A 52 -0.02 -12.09 15.07
CA GLU A 52 0.79 -13.09 15.78
C GLU A 52 1.05 -12.69 17.24
N ARG A 53 1.42 -11.44 17.50
CA ARG A 53 1.67 -10.99 18.88
C ARG A 53 0.41 -11.05 19.75
N GLU A 54 -0.76 -10.73 19.18
CA GLU A 54 -2.04 -10.84 19.89
C GLU A 54 -2.42 -12.29 20.23
N SER A 55 -2.15 -13.27 19.35
CA SER A 55 -2.52 -14.68 19.62
C SER A 55 -1.69 -15.33 20.72
N THR A 56 -0.45 -14.87 20.92
CA THR A 56 0.45 -15.41 21.95
C THR A 56 0.11 -14.95 23.39
N ALA A 57 -1.00 -14.23 23.58
CA ALA A 57 -1.56 -13.75 24.86
C ALA A 57 -0.60 -12.97 25.79
N ARG A 58 0.62 -12.66 25.34
CA ARG A 58 1.66 -11.97 26.11
C ARG A 58 1.50 -10.45 26.17
N TRP A 59 0.71 -9.88 25.27
CA TRP A 59 0.69 -8.44 25.00
C TRP A 59 -0.73 -7.93 25.16
N GLY A 60 -0.97 -7.12 26.20
CA GLY A 60 -2.30 -6.60 26.55
C GLY A 60 -2.83 -5.54 25.58
N THR A 61 -3.99 -4.97 25.90
CA THR A 61 -4.74 -4.01 25.07
C THR A 61 -3.97 -2.74 24.68
N GLY A 62 -2.93 -2.37 25.44
CA GLY A 62 -2.07 -1.20 25.18
C GLY A 62 -0.90 -1.44 24.21
N PHE A 63 -0.71 -2.66 23.70
CA PHE A 63 0.43 -2.99 22.82
C PHE A 63 0.50 -2.09 21.59
N ILE A 64 -0.61 -1.93 20.86
CA ILE A 64 -0.62 -1.15 19.62
C ILE A 64 -0.29 0.32 19.89
N ASP A 65 -0.72 0.86 21.03
CA ASP A 65 -0.45 2.25 21.39
C ASP A 65 1.03 2.43 21.79
N ALA A 66 1.63 1.47 22.50
CA ALA A 66 3.07 1.45 22.76
C ALA A 66 3.87 1.34 21.46
N PHE A 67 3.53 0.38 20.61
CA PHE A 67 4.19 0.15 19.32
C PHE A 67 4.09 1.37 18.40
N SER A 68 2.93 2.04 18.36
CA SER A 68 2.77 3.30 17.64
C SER A 68 3.72 4.40 18.12
N ARG A 69 3.89 4.54 19.44
CA ARG A 69 4.82 5.54 20.00
C ARG A 69 6.26 5.21 19.62
N ASP A 70 6.67 3.96 19.76
CA ASP A 70 8.04 3.52 19.47
C ASP A 70 8.39 3.70 17.99
N LEU A 71 7.46 3.35 17.08
CA LEU A 71 7.64 3.56 15.65
C LEU A 71 7.73 5.04 15.29
N LYS A 72 6.84 5.89 15.84
CA LYS A 72 6.89 7.33 15.59
C LYS A 72 8.16 7.98 16.14
N ALA A 73 8.67 7.50 17.27
CA ALA A 73 9.93 7.97 17.83
C ALA A 73 11.14 7.55 16.98
N SER A 74 11.11 6.34 16.42
CA SER A 74 12.18 5.81 15.58
C SER A 74 12.17 6.39 14.16
N PHE A 75 10.98 6.75 13.65
CA PHE A 75 10.78 7.24 12.29
C PHE A 75 9.92 8.52 12.28
N PRO A 76 10.42 9.65 12.84
CA PRO A 76 9.64 10.87 13.00
C PRO A 76 9.19 11.50 11.68
N ASP A 77 9.97 11.33 10.61
CA ASP A 77 9.69 11.89 9.29
C ASP A 77 8.75 11.00 8.45
N VAL A 78 8.42 9.81 8.96
CA VAL A 78 7.59 8.83 8.23
C VAL A 78 6.18 8.78 8.83
N GLY A 79 5.20 9.19 8.04
CA GLY A 79 3.79 9.07 8.38
C GLY A 79 3.30 7.62 8.36
N GLY A 80 2.08 7.39 8.86
CA GLY A 80 1.43 6.07 8.75
C GLY A 80 1.56 5.15 9.96
N PHE A 81 2.36 5.48 10.97
CA PHE A 81 2.50 4.67 12.19
C PHE A 81 1.61 5.12 13.36
N SER A 82 0.44 5.70 13.08
CA SER A 82 -0.55 5.96 14.13
C SER A 82 -1.16 4.66 14.63
N ALA A 83 -1.53 4.61 15.91
CA ALA A 83 -2.18 3.44 16.50
C ALA A 83 -3.48 3.07 15.77
N LYS A 84 -4.19 4.06 15.21
CA LYS A 84 -5.36 3.82 14.34
C LYS A 84 -4.95 3.10 13.06
N ASN A 85 -3.88 3.54 12.39
CA ASN A 85 -3.41 2.91 11.17
C ASN A 85 -2.84 1.50 11.42
N LEU A 86 -2.16 1.26 12.54
CA LEU A 86 -1.71 -0.08 12.91
C LEU A 86 -2.87 -1.06 13.14
N ARG A 87 -3.99 -0.58 13.73
CA ARG A 87 -5.24 -1.36 13.80
C ARG A 87 -5.81 -1.65 12.41
N TYR A 88 -5.67 -0.72 11.45
CA TYR A 88 -6.02 -0.96 10.05
C TYR A 88 -5.10 -1.97 9.36
N CYS A 89 -3.79 -1.94 9.58
CA CYS A 89 -2.87 -2.97 9.09
C CYS A 89 -3.30 -4.36 9.56
N ARG A 90 -3.65 -4.50 10.85
CA ARG A 90 -4.19 -5.75 11.41
C ARG A 90 -5.48 -6.19 10.70
N ALA A 91 -6.43 -5.28 10.51
CA ALA A 91 -7.69 -5.57 9.81
C ALA A 91 -7.44 -5.97 8.35
N PHE A 92 -6.55 -5.26 7.67
CA PHE A 92 -6.14 -5.53 6.30
C PHE A 92 -5.57 -6.95 6.14
N PHE A 93 -4.61 -7.35 6.98
CA PHE A 93 -4.08 -8.70 6.98
C PHE A 93 -5.18 -9.75 7.20
N ARG A 94 -6.02 -9.58 8.23
CA ARG A 94 -7.10 -10.54 8.55
C ARG A 94 -8.19 -10.62 7.48
N PHE A 95 -8.39 -9.55 6.71
CA PHE A 95 -9.38 -9.52 5.64
C PHE A 95 -8.93 -10.34 4.44
N TYR A 96 -7.65 -10.23 4.06
CA TYR A 96 -7.11 -10.88 2.86
C TYR A 96 -6.43 -12.24 3.13
N CYS A 97 -5.94 -12.49 4.34
CA CYS A 97 -5.40 -13.79 4.75
C CYS A 97 -6.52 -14.71 5.25
N ASP A 98 -6.58 -15.93 4.73
CA ASP A 98 -7.51 -16.94 5.25
C ASP A 98 -7.21 -17.26 6.75
N PRO A 99 -8.21 -17.10 7.65
CA PRO A 99 -8.09 -17.45 9.06
C PRO A 99 -7.73 -18.91 9.36
N ALA A 100 -7.93 -19.85 8.42
CA ALA A 100 -7.57 -21.24 8.61
C ALA A 100 -6.06 -21.49 8.57
N ILE A 101 -5.31 -20.63 7.85
CA ILE A 101 -3.88 -20.84 7.58
C ILE A 101 -2.97 -19.74 8.13
N TRP A 102 -3.54 -18.67 8.71
CA TRP A 102 -2.77 -17.48 9.04
C TRP A 102 -1.57 -17.76 9.97
N GLN A 103 -1.68 -18.70 10.91
CA GLN A 103 -0.55 -19.03 11.81
C GLN A 103 0.64 -19.66 11.06
N GLN A 104 0.35 -20.58 10.13
CA GLN A 104 1.39 -21.21 9.28
C GLN A 104 1.95 -20.20 8.27
N ALA A 105 1.09 -19.33 7.76
CA ALA A 105 1.43 -18.25 6.86
C ALA A 105 2.42 -17.28 7.53
N VAL A 106 2.14 -16.77 8.74
CA VAL A 106 3.05 -15.82 9.42
C VAL A 106 4.44 -16.42 9.68
N ALA A 107 4.56 -17.72 9.93
CA ALA A 107 5.86 -18.37 10.09
C ALA A 107 6.77 -18.27 8.85
N LYS A 108 6.20 -18.02 7.66
CA LYS A 108 6.91 -17.86 6.38
C LYS A 108 7.12 -16.40 5.96
N LEU A 109 6.72 -15.43 6.77
CA LEU A 109 6.72 -14.01 6.40
C LEU A 109 8.11 -13.47 6.01
N ASN A 110 9.19 -14.07 6.52
CA ASN A 110 10.55 -13.65 6.19
C ASN A 110 11.00 -14.08 4.78
N SER A 111 10.34 -15.06 4.15
CA SER A 111 10.64 -15.55 2.81
C SER A 111 9.57 -15.15 1.78
N GLU A 112 8.35 -14.88 2.22
CA GLU A 112 7.21 -14.54 1.37
C GLU A 112 6.44 -13.36 2.00
N PRO A 113 6.31 -12.20 1.32
CA PRO A 113 5.62 -11.04 1.90
C PRO A 113 4.09 -11.20 1.96
N TRP A 114 3.50 -11.94 1.03
CA TRP A 114 2.05 -12.09 0.83
C TRP A 114 1.51 -13.45 1.28
N VAL A 115 1.92 -13.89 2.47
CA VAL A 115 1.56 -15.21 3.01
C VAL A 115 0.05 -15.38 3.13
N GLY A 116 -0.49 -16.50 2.65
CA GLY A 116 -1.92 -16.78 2.70
C GLY A 116 -2.78 -15.99 1.70
N VAL A 117 -2.16 -15.32 0.72
CA VAL A 117 -2.83 -14.66 -0.41
C VAL A 117 -2.31 -15.27 -1.71
N GLU A 118 -3.21 -15.54 -2.65
CA GLU A 118 -2.83 -16.00 -3.99
C GLU A 118 -2.01 -14.95 -4.74
N ALA A 119 -1.02 -15.37 -5.52
CA ALA A 119 -0.06 -14.47 -6.16
C ALA A 119 -0.72 -13.43 -7.10
N GLU A 120 -1.74 -13.83 -7.85
CA GLU A 120 -2.46 -12.91 -8.74
C GLU A 120 -3.24 -11.85 -7.96
N LEU A 121 -3.87 -12.23 -6.85
CA LEU A 121 -4.59 -11.31 -5.98
C LEU A 121 -3.62 -10.36 -5.25
N ALA A 122 -2.48 -10.87 -4.79
CA ALA A 122 -1.43 -10.06 -4.16
C ALA A 122 -0.92 -8.96 -5.11
N GLN A 123 -0.67 -9.29 -6.39
CA GLN A 123 -0.26 -8.30 -7.39
C GLN A 123 -1.31 -7.19 -7.58
N ARG A 124 -2.60 -7.53 -7.56
CA ARG A 124 -3.68 -6.55 -7.69
C ARG A 124 -3.81 -5.66 -6.47
N ILE A 125 -3.82 -6.25 -5.28
CA ILE A 125 -3.93 -5.53 -4.00
C ILE A 125 -2.78 -4.54 -3.85
N ALA A 126 -1.55 -4.93 -4.21
CA ALA A 126 -0.37 -4.06 -4.09
C ALA A 126 -0.46 -2.75 -4.90
N GLN A 127 -1.28 -2.71 -5.96
CA GLN A 127 -1.46 -1.51 -6.79
C GLN A 127 -2.58 -0.58 -6.31
N ILE A 128 -3.39 -1.02 -5.34
CA ILE A 128 -4.53 -0.24 -4.85
C ILE A 128 -4.03 0.80 -3.82
N PRO A 129 -4.47 2.07 -3.89
CA PRO A 129 -4.14 3.07 -2.88
C PRO A 129 -4.64 2.68 -1.49
N TRP A 130 -3.84 2.94 -0.46
CA TRP A 130 -4.16 2.56 0.93
C TRP A 130 -5.55 3.03 1.41
N GLY A 131 -5.98 4.24 1.03
CA GLY A 131 -7.29 4.75 1.39
C GLY A 131 -8.45 3.89 0.87
N HIS A 132 -8.29 3.28 -0.31
CA HIS A 132 -9.28 2.37 -0.87
C HIS A 132 -9.30 1.03 -0.15
N HIS A 133 -8.14 0.49 0.27
CA HIS A 133 -8.13 -0.70 1.13
C HIS A 133 -8.92 -0.47 2.42
N ILE A 134 -8.70 0.67 3.08
CA ILE A 134 -9.46 1.02 4.30
C ILE A 134 -10.96 0.99 4.01
N GLN A 135 -11.40 1.55 2.88
CA GLN A 135 -12.81 1.50 2.49
C GLN A 135 -13.30 0.07 2.24
N ILE A 136 -12.53 -0.75 1.52
CA ILE A 136 -12.88 -2.13 1.18
C ILE A 136 -13.08 -2.96 2.46
N PHE A 137 -12.06 -3.10 3.31
CA PHE A 137 -12.18 -3.99 4.48
C PHE A 137 -13.02 -3.41 5.62
N SER A 138 -13.37 -2.11 5.58
CA SER A 138 -14.29 -1.50 6.58
C SER A 138 -15.76 -1.55 6.16
N LYS A 139 -16.05 -1.71 4.86
CA LYS A 139 -17.41 -1.68 4.32
C LYS A 139 -17.87 -3.02 3.73
N CYS A 140 -16.96 -3.85 3.25
CA CYS A 140 -17.29 -5.18 2.71
C CYS A 140 -17.35 -6.21 3.84
N SER A 141 -18.38 -7.06 3.80
CA SER A 141 -18.58 -8.10 4.82
C SER A 141 -17.88 -9.43 4.46
N GLY A 142 -17.38 -9.56 3.23
CA GLY A 142 -16.69 -10.76 2.75
C GLY A 142 -15.75 -10.51 1.56
N LEU A 143 -14.77 -11.40 1.40
CA LEU A 143 -13.70 -11.31 0.40
C LEU A 143 -14.23 -11.36 -1.05
N VAL A 144 -15.27 -12.16 -1.31
CA VAL A 144 -15.91 -12.32 -2.64
C VAL A 144 -16.50 -10.99 -3.15
N GLU A 145 -17.10 -10.21 -2.26
CA GLU A 145 -17.67 -8.89 -2.59
C GLU A 145 -16.57 -7.85 -2.86
N ALA A 146 -15.46 -7.92 -2.14
CA ALA A 146 -14.33 -7.02 -2.30
C ALA A 146 -13.56 -7.24 -3.62
N VAL A 147 -13.42 -8.51 -4.06
CA VAL A 147 -12.77 -8.83 -5.34
C VAL A 147 -13.47 -8.14 -6.52
N PHE A 148 -14.81 -8.08 -6.51
CA PHE A 148 -15.58 -7.37 -7.55
C PHE A 148 -15.34 -5.84 -7.57
N LEU A 149 -15.10 -5.22 -6.41
CA LEU A 149 -14.77 -3.78 -6.33
C LEU A 149 -13.33 -3.45 -6.73
N THR A 150 -12.42 -4.43 -6.69
CA THR A 150 -11.08 -4.25 -7.27
C THR A 150 -11.13 -4.08 -8.79
N GLU A 151 -12.12 -4.67 -9.47
CA GLU A 151 -12.32 -4.51 -10.92
C GLU A 151 -12.85 -3.11 -11.28
N LEU A 152 -13.74 -2.56 -10.45
CA LEU A 152 -14.32 -1.21 -10.64
C LEU A 152 -13.32 -0.09 -10.33
N SER A 153 -12.43 -0.29 -9.34
CA SER A 153 -11.44 0.72 -8.95
C SER A 153 -10.26 0.83 -9.92
N THR A 154 -9.99 -0.20 -10.73
CA THR A 154 -9.05 -0.12 -11.87
C THR A 154 -9.64 0.52 -13.13
N GLY A 155 -10.96 0.75 -13.18
CA GLY A 155 -11.67 1.33 -14.34
C GLY A 155 -12.00 2.82 -14.24
N LEU A 156 -11.66 3.47 -13.12
CA LEU A 156 -11.86 4.91 -12.91
C LEU A 156 -10.52 5.56 -12.55
N GLY A 157 -9.68 5.77 -13.55
CA GLY A 157 -8.41 6.49 -13.47
C GLY A 157 -8.01 7.06 -14.81
#